data_AF-A0A177SKR0-F1
#
_entry.id   AF-A0A177SKR0-F1
#
_cell.length_a   1.000
_cell.length_b   1.000
_cell.length_c   1.000
_cell.angle_alpha   90.00
_cell.angle_beta   90.00
_cell.angle_gamma   90.00
#
_symmetry.space_group_name_H-M   'P 1'
#
loop_
_entity.id
_entity.type
_entity.pdbx_description
1 polymer ?
#
loop_
_entity_poly.entity_id
_entity_poly.type
_entity_poly.pdbx_seq_one_letter_code
_entity_poly.pdbx_strand_id
1 'polypeptide(L)'
;MGTVVEQDETSLYATEVFQEFIIEGIDIDLMSGLQIRHGEGVFIYPFDEQSIDSAGLSFMALIDWYVIYQLIPGREQKGAMIEQYLTKQEVDHERLEQLRRLVLPKAIRNRIDQWLN
;
A
#
# COMPACT_ATOMS: atom_id res chain seq x y z
N MET A 1 -1.38 10.55 -24.19
CA MET A 1 -1.32 11.93 -23.67
C MET A 1 -1.93 11.85 -22.29
N GLY A 2 -1.14 11.99 -21.22
CA GLY A 2 -1.63 11.75 -19.86
C GLY A 2 -2.33 12.98 -19.29
N THR A 3 -3.32 12.74 -18.42
CA THR A 3 -4.08 13.80 -17.73
C THR A 3 -3.57 13.88 -16.30
N VAL A 4 -3.35 15.09 -15.78
CA VAL A 4 -3.06 15.30 -14.36
C VAL A 4 -4.40 15.42 -13.64
N VAL A 5 -4.62 14.57 -12.64
CA VAL A 5 -5.83 14.62 -11.79
C VAL A 5 -5.51 15.43 -10.55
N GLU A 6 -6.22 16.54 -10.36
CA GLU A 6 -6.10 17.36 -9.14
C GLU A 6 -6.79 16.62 -7.98
N GLN A 7 -6.06 16.36 -6.89
CA GLN A 7 -6.61 15.68 -5.72
C GLN A 7 -7.20 16.70 -4.75
N ASP A 8 -8.50 16.58 -4.44
CA ASP A 8 -9.16 17.40 -3.43
C ASP A 8 -8.65 17.07 -2.02
N GLU A 9 -8.69 18.03 -1.08
CA GLU A 9 -8.27 17.84 0.31
C GLU A 9 -9.10 16.78 1.04
N THR A 10 -10.32 16.50 0.56
CA THR A 10 -11.20 15.44 1.10
C THR A 10 -11.00 14.07 0.46
N SER A 11 -10.12 13.97 -0.55
CA SER A 11 -9.78 12.70 -1.20
C SER A 11 -9.14 11.71 -0.22
N LEU A 12 -9.47 10.43 -0.38
CA LEU A 12 -8.79 9.33 0.31
C LEU A 12 -7.29 9.32 0.01
N TYR A 13 -6.95 9.57 -1.24
CA TYR A 13 -5.57 9.66 -1.68
C TYR A 13 -5.06 11.08 -1.47
N ALA A 14 -3.85 11.18 -0.92
CA ALA A 14 -3.05 12.40 -0.85
C ALA A 14 -1.71 12.21 -1.59
N THR A 15 -1.71 11.31 -2.57
CA THR A 15 -0.54 10.92 -3.35
C THR A 15 0.02 12.13 -4.08
N GLU A 16 1.34 12.35 -4.01
CA GLU A 16 1.98 13.55 -4.55
C GLU A 16 1.82 13.69 -6.07
N VAL A 17 1.91 12.58 -6.79
CA VAL A 17 1.73 12.55 -8.25
C VAL A 17 0.83 11.38 -8.63
N PHE A 18 -0.26 11.68 -9.33
CA PHE A 18 -1.10 10.71 -10.02
C PHE A 18 -1.23 11.09 -11.49
N GLN A 19 -0.87 10.17 -12.39
CA GLN A 19 -1.00 10.38 -13.83
C GLN A 19 -1.42 9.10 -14.53
N GLU A 20 -2.40 9.22 -15.42
CA GLU A 20 -2.90 8.10 -16.21
C GLU A 20 -2.27 8.13 -17.61
N PHE A 21 -1.91 6.94 -18.10
CA PHE A 21 -1.38 6.74 -19.44
C PHE A 21 -2.13 5.62 -20.13
N ILE A 22 -2.21 5.72 -21.46
CA ILE A 22 -2.60 4.60 -22.31
C ILE A 22 -1.40 4.30 -23.20
N ILE A 23 -0.78 3.13 -23.00
CA ILE A 23 0.38 2.67 -23.79
C ILE A 23 -0.04 1.41 -24.53
N GLU A 24 -0.04 1.44 -25.86
CA GLU A 24 -0.45 0.32 -26.71
C GLU A 24 -1.85 -0.25 -26.36
N GLY A 25 -2.76 0.62 -25.88
CA GLY A 25 -4.12 0.25 -25.47
C GLY A 25 -4.23 -0.30 -24.04
N ILE A 26 -3.15 -0.27 -23.26
CA ILE A 26 -3.12 -0.66 -21.84
C ILE A 26 -3.19 0.60 -20.98
N ASP A 27 -4.18 0.66 -20.08
CA ASP A 27 -4.29 1.69 -19.06
C ASP A 27 -3.22 1.48 -17.98
N ILE A 28 -2.46 2.53 -17.68
CA ILE A 28 -1.36 2.54 -16.71
C ILE A 28 -1.53 3.75 -15.79
N ASP A 29 -1.66 3.47 -14.49
CA ASP A 29 -1.69 4.49 -13.44
C ASP A 29 -0.29 4.65 -12.85
N LEU A 30 0.29 5.84 -12.97
CA LEU A 30 1.50 6.24 -12.27
C LEU A 30 1.12 6.88 -10.95
N MET A 31 1.55 6.26 -9.84
CA MET A 31 1.44 6.82 -8.49
C MET A 31 2.85 7.04 -7.94
N SER A 32 3.19 8.28 -7.58
CA SER A 32 4.45 8.61 -6.90
C SER A 32 4.19 9.34 -5.59
N GLY A 33 4.95 9.01 -4.55
CA GLY A 33 4.72 9.50 -3.19
C GLY A 33 3.35 9.05 -2.66
N LEU A 34 3.10 7.73 -2.63
CA LEU A 34 1.82 7.17 -2.20
C LEU A 34 1.49 7.59 -0.77
N GLN A 35 0.36 8.27 -0.60
CA GLN A 35 -0.16 8.68 0.70
C GLN A 35 -1.67 8.44 0.78
N ILE A 36 -2.12 7.92 1.93
CA ILE A 36 -3.54 7.58 2.17
C ILE A 36 -4.01 8.24 3.46
N ARG A 37 -5.05 9.07 3.35
CA ARG A 37 -5.69 9.72 4.49
C ARG A 37 -6.58 8.73 5.23
N HIS A 38 -6.59 8.82 6.55
CA HIS A 38 -7.50 8.10 7.42
C HIS A 38 -7.80 8.94 8.67
N GLY A 39 -8.73 8.46 9.51
CA GLY A 39 -9.19 9.22 10.68
C GLY A 39 -8.11 9.50 11.74
N GLU A 40 -6.98 8.79 11.71
CA GLU A 40 -5.87 8.97 12.66
C GLU A 40 -4.65 9.69 12.02
N GLY A 41 -4.76 10.16 10.77
CA GLY A 41 -3.71 10.94 10.10
C GLY A 41 -3.51 10.52 8.64
N VAL A 42 -2.26 10.62 8.18
CA VAL A 42 -1.87 10.26 6.81
C VAL A 42 -0.84 9.15 6.86
N PHE A 43 -1.16 8.02 6.26
CA PHE A 43 -0.19 6.98 5.97
C PHE A 43 0.68 7.44 4.80
N ILE A 44 1.99 7.47 4.99
CA ILE A 44 2.98 7.76 3.94
C ILE A 44 3.71 6.45 3.69
N TYR A 45 3.63 5.94 2.47
CA TYR A 45 4.28 4.69 2.11
C TYR A 45 5.81 4.87 2.08
N PRO A 46 6.59 4.11 2.88
CA PRO A 46 8.04 4.22 2.91
C PRO A 46 8.64 3.42 1.75
N PHE A 47 8.54 3.97 0.53
CA PHE A 47 9.17 3.36 -0.63
C PHE A 47 10.71 3.46 -0.49
N ASP A 48 11.37 2.31 -0.48
CA ASP A 48 12.82 2.17 -0.40
C ASP A 48 13.29 0.95 -1.21
N GLU A 49 14.61 0.73 -1.30
CA GLU A 49 15.16 -0.43 -2.03
C GLU A 49 14.73 -1.78 -1.44
N GLN A 50 14.37 -1.84 -0.14
CA GLN A 50 13.90 -3.06 0.52
C GLN A 50 12.44 -3.37 0.17
N SER A 51 11.70 -2.39 -0.34
CA SER A 51 10.32 -2.54 -0.81
C SER A 51 10.19 -3.12 -2.22
N ILE A 52 11.30 -3.49 -2.85
CA ILE A 52 11.41 -3.94 -4.24
C ILE A 52 11.77 -5.44 -4.31
N ASP A 53 10.94 -6.26 -4.97
CA ASP A 53 11.32 -7.62 -5.36
C ASP A 53 12.41 -7.59 -6.47
N SER A 54 13.49 -8.35 -6.29
CA SER A 54 14.72 -8.27 -7.09
C SER A 54 14.72 -9.16 -8.35
N ALA A 55 13.64 -9.89 -8.62
CA ALA A 55 13.54 -10.85 -9.72
C ALA A 55 13.28 -10.23 -11.13
N GLY A 56 13.79 -9.03 -11.39
CA GLY A 56 13.78 -8.37 -12.70
C GLY A 56 12.66 -7.36 -12.95
N LEU A 57 11.61 -7.37 -12.12
CA LEU A 57 10.58 -6.33 -12.06
C LEU A 57 10.43 -5.87 -10.62
N SER A 58 10.49 -4.55 -10.42
CA SER A 58 10.41 -3.96 -9.09
C SER A 58 8.99 -4.00 -8.55
N PHE A 59 8.58 -5.14 -8.03
CA PHE A 59 7.28 -5.29 -7.38
C PHE A 59 7.36 -4.86 -5.93
N MET A 60 6.32 -4.14 -5.50
CA MET A 60 6.08 -3.89 -4.08
C MET A 60 5.87 -5.22 -3.34
N ALA A 61 6.47 -5.35 -2.16
CA ALA A 61 6.30 -6.52 -1.31
C ALA A 61 4.81 -6.81 -1.04
N LEU A 62 4.41 -8.09 -1.05
CA LEU A 62 3.01 -8.47 -0.88
C LEU A 62 2.44 -8.04 0.50
N ILE A 63 3.29 -8.00 1.52
CA ILE A 63 2.92 -7.56 2.87
C ILE A 63 2.59 -6.07 2.94
N ASP A 64 3.22 -5.24 2.09
CA ASP A 64 2.88 -3.82 1.99
C ASP A 64 1.46 -3.66 1.44
N TRP A 65 1.10 -4.45 0.42
CA TRP A 65 -0.26 -4.47 -0.13
C TRP A 65 -1.31 -4.93 0.88
N TYR A 66 -0.97 -5.87 1.78
CA TYR A 66 -1.87 -6.26 2.88
C TYR A 66 -2.22 -5.07 3.77
N VAL A 67 -1.25 -4.21 4.11
CA VAL A 67 -1.48 -3.00 4.91
C VAL A 67 -2.23 -1.95 4.10
N ILE A 68 -1.80 -1.68 2.86
CA ILE A 68 -2.40 -0.64 2.00
C ILE A 68 -3.87 -0.94 1.70
N TYR A 69 -4.24 -2.19 1.38
CA TYR A 69 -5.63 -2.52 1.07
C TYR A 69 -6.57 -2.41 2.27
N GLN A 70 -6.06 -2.47 3.49
CA GLN A 70 -6.88 -2.20 4.68
C GLN A 70 -7.17 -0.70 4.87
N LEU A 71 -6.38 0.18 4.25
CA LEU A 71 -6.60 1.63 4.25
C LEU A 71 -7.59 2.09 3.15
N ILE A 72 -7.90 1.24 2.18
CA ILE A 72 -8.72 1.59 1.01
C ILE A 72 -10.09 0.92 1.11
N PRO A 73 -11.19 1.67 1.30
CA PRO A 73 -12.54 1.12 1.29
C PRO A 73 -12.84 0.36 -0.01
N GLY A 74 -13.51 -0.80 0.10
CA GLY A 74 -13.84 -1.64 -1.05
C GLY A 74 -12.71 -2.57 -1.51
N ARG A 75 -11.60 -2.65 -0.78
CA ARG A 75 -10.48 -3.59 -1.05
C ARG A 75 -10.39 -4.73 -0.03
N GLU A 76 -11.41 -4.91 0.81
CA GLU A 76 -11.42 -5.88 1.91
C GLU A 76 -11.19 -7.31 1.42
N GLN A 77 -11.81 -7.69 0.29
CA GLN A 77 -11.62 -9.02 -0.30
C GLN A 77 -10.17 -9.27 -0.70
N LYS A 78 -9.49 -8.28 -1.31
CA LYS A 78 -8.08 -8.40 -1.68
C LYS A 78 -7.20 -8.53 -0.44
N GLY A 79 -7.46 -7.72 0.59
CA GLY A 79 -6.78 -7.83 1.88
C GLY A 79 -6.91 -9.22 2.50
N ALA A 80 -8.12 -9.78 2.51
CA ALA A 80 -8.39 -11.12 3.04
C ALA A 80 -7.69 -12.23 2.23
N MET A 81 -7.60 -12.10 0.90
CA MET A 81 -6.87 -13.07 0.07
C MET A 81 -5.37 -13.06 0.38
N ILE A 82 -4.77 -11.88 0.57
CA ILE A 82 -3.36 -11.77 0.96
C ILE A 82 -3.17 -12.35 2.36
N GLU A 83 -4.03 -12.00 3.31
CA GLU A 83 -4.00 -12.54 4.67
C GLU A 83 -4.02 -14.07 4.68
N GLN A 84 -4.93 -14.68 3.92
CA GLN A 84 -5.01 -16.13 3.77
C GLN A 84 -3.75 -16.73 3.14
N TYR A 85 -3.13 -16.05 2.17
CA TYR A 85 -1.89 -16.52 1.57
C TYR A 85 -0.73 -16.47 2.58
N LEU A 86 -0.59 -15.36 3.31
CA LEU A 86 0.46 -15.15 4.31
C LEU A 86 0.39 -16.17 5.45
N THR A 87 -0.79 -16.63 5.86
CA THR A 87 -0.91 -17.68 6.89
C THR A 87 -0.25 -19.01 6.51
N LYS A 88 0.09 -19.22 5.23
CA LYS A 88 0.71 -20.42 4.70
C LYS A 88 2.21 -20.24 4.40
N GLN A 89 2.76 -19.07 4.65
CA GLN A 89 4.14 -18.70 4.34
C GLN A 89 4.82 -18.12 5.58
N GLU A 90 6.14 -18.07 5.58
CA GLU A 90 6.87 -17.25 6.54
C GLU A 90 6.66 -15.78 6.17
N VAL A 91 6.24 -14.97 7.14
CA VAL A 91 6.03 -13.53 6.93
C VAL A 91 7.32 -12.79 7.22
N ASP A 92 7.56 -11.69 6.50
CA ASP A 92 8.69 -10.82 6.77
C ASP A 92 8.44 -9.98 8.04
N HIS A 93 8.96 -10.44 9.18
CA HIS A 93 8.81 -9.77 10.47
C HIS A 93 9.55 -8.41 10.50
N GLU A 94 10.68 -8.29 9.80
CA GLU A 94 11.43 -7.03 9.75
C GLU A 94 10.62 -5.96 9.03
N ARG A 95 10.05 -6.30 7.87
CA ARG A 95 9.18 -5.37 7.13
C ARG A 95 7.92 -5.02 7.90
N LEU A 96 7.32 -5.98 8.61
CA LEU A 96 6.17 -5.71 9.48
C LEU A 96 6.48 -4.72 10.60
N GLU A 97 7.63 -4.85 11.25
CA GLU A 97 8.10 -3.90 12.27
C GLU A 97 8.32 -2.49 11.70
N GLN A 98 8.82 -2.39 10.47
CA GLN A 98 8.93 -1.10 9.77
C GLN A 98 7.54 -0.49 9.52
N LEU A 99 6.61 -1.26 8.96
CA LEU A 99 5.24 -0.80 8.66
C LEU A 99 4.48 -0.40 9.94
N ARG A 100 4.66 -1.15 11.03
CA ARG A 100 4.02 -0.90 12.33
C ARG A 100 4.29 0.49 12.89
N ARG A 101 5.47 1.05 12.61
CA ARG A 101 5.92 2.37 13.08
C ARG A 101 5.28 3.54 12.34
N LEU A 102 4.57 3.26 11.25
CA LEU A 102 3.89 4.27 10.46
C LEU A 102 2.60 4.76 11.13
N VAL A 103 2.06 5.86 10.60
CA VAL A 103 0.77 6.42 11.00
C VAL A 103 -0.34 5.55 10.42
N LEU A 104 -0.82 4.61 11.21
CA LEU A 104 -1.84 3.62 10.85
C LEU A 104 -3.03 3.70 11.81
N PRO A 105 -4.25 3.42 11.34
CA PRO A 105 -5.39 3.16 12.20
C PRO A 105 -5.08 2.06 13.23
N LYS A 106 -5.58 2.22 14.45
CA LYS A 106 -5.38 1.26 15.55
C LYS A 106 -5.74 -0.18 15.17
N ALA A 107 -6.81 -0.37 14.38
CA ALA A 107 -7.24 -1.69 13.94
C ALA A 107 -6.19 -2.41 13.06
N ILE A 108 -5.53 -1.66 12.17
CA ILE A 108 -4.49 -2.19 11.29
C ILE A 108 -3.22 -2.48 12.09
N ARG A 109 -2.84 -1.57 13.01
CA ARG A 109 -1.69 -1.79 13.90
C ARG A 109 -1.87 -3.06 14.75
N ASN A 110 -3.05 -3.27 15.32
CA ASN A 110 -3.36 -4.49 16.09
C ASN A 110 -3.26 -5.76 15.25
N ARG A 111 -3.63 -5.71 13.96
CA ARG A 111 -3.46 -6.85 13.04
C ARG A 111 -1.98 -7.13 12.78
N ILE A 112 -1.17 -6.09 12.56
CA ILE A 112 0.29 -6.25 12.44
C ILE A 112 0.88 -6.87 13.71
N ASP A 113 0.46 -6.43 14.90
CA ASP A 113 0.89 -7.01 16.17
C ASP A 113 0.59 -8.52 16.26
N GLN A 114 -0.51 -9.00 15.70
CA GLN A 114 -0.84 -10.43 15.68
C GLN A 114 0.12 -11.26 14.83
N TRP A 115 0.73 -10.66 13.80
CA TRP A 115 1.73 -11.32 12.97
C TRP A 115 3.12 -11.34 13.59
N LEU A 116 3.39 -10.43 14.53
CA LEU A 116 4.69 -10.30 15.21
C LEU A 116 4.79 -11.12 16.50
N ASN A 117 3.65 -11.64 17.01
CA ASN A 117 3.56 -12.47 18.22
C ASN A 117 3.54 -13.95 17.88
#